data_AF-A0A3D5XCB2-F1
#
_entry.id   AF-A0A3D5XCB2-F1
#
_cell.length_a   1.000
_cell.length_b   1.000
_cell.length_c   1.000
_cell.angle_alpha   90.00
_cell.angle_beta   90.00
_cell.angle_gamma   90.00
#
_symmetry.space_group_name_H-M   'P 1'
#
loop_
_entity.id
_entity.type
_entity.pdbx_description
1 polymer ?
#
loop_
_entity_poly.entity_id
_entity_poly.type
_entity_poly.pdbx_seq_one_letter_code
_entity_poly.pdbx_strand_id
1 'polypeptide(L)'
;MVKRKISERKVILYTAGLLLFAGIIRYFAYSVGSIMFYLAFLPFLLYRFISIIKHRKSRAAPIDFYRTLVLVFMLITIIFNVAGWQDADFVLLFLLMVDFLLVINGRF
;
A
#
# COMPACT_ATOMS: atom_id res chain seq x y z
N MET A 1 2.38 -17.94 23.74
CA MET A 1 2.23 -16.58 23.15
C MET A 1 1.39 -16.67 21.89
N VAL A 2 0.13 -16.25 21.94
CA VAL A 2 -0.73 -16.16 20.75
C VAL A 2 -0.14 -15.07 19.84
N LYS A 3 0.54 -15.46 18.77
CA LYS A 3 1.00 -14.52 17.73
C LYS A 3 -0.25 -13.91 17.11
N ARG A 4 -0.70 -12.76 17.62
CA ARG A 4 -1.78 -11.95 17.02
C ARG A 4 -1.29 -11.50 15.64
N LYS A 5 -1.55 -12.31 14.60
CA LYS A 5 -1.28 -11.96 13.20
C LYS A 5 -2.15 -10.73 12.90
N ILE A 6 -1.54 -9.56 12.73
CA ILE A 6 -2.29 -8.37 12.30
C ILE A 6 -2.96 -8.71 10.97
N SER A 7 -4.28 -8.55 10.91
CA SER A 7 -5.04 -8.81 9.69
C SER A 7 -4.62 -7.82 8.61
N GLU A 8 -4.29 -8.32 7.42
CA GLU A 8 -3.88 -7.50 6.26
C GLU A 8 -4.90 -6.38 5.96
N ARG A 9 -6.19 -6.67 6.18
CA ARG A 9 -7.30 -5.70 6.05
C ARG A 9 -7.13 -4.50 6.96
N LYS A 10 -6.71 -4.73 8.21
CA LYS A 10 -6.49 -3.66 9.19
C LYS A 10 -5.34 -2.77 8.74
N VAL A 11 -4.26 -3.34 8.22
CA VAL A 11 -3.12 -2.56 7.70
C VAL A 11 -3.58 -1.63 6.58
N ILE A 12 -4.33 -2.15 5.60
CA ILE A 12 -4.86 -1.34 4.49
C ILE A 12 -5.80 -0.24 4.99
N LEU A 13 -6.71 -0.57 5.92
CA LEU A 13 -7.63 0.41 6.51
C LEU A 13 -6.91 1.52 7.27
N TYR A 14 -5.87 1.18 8.04
CA TYR A 14 -5.04 2.18 8.71
C TYR A 14 -4.32 3.06 7.70
N THR A 15 -3.77 2.50 6.64
CA THR A 15 -3.13 3.26 5.57
C THR A 15 -4.12 4.20 4.90
N ALA A 16 -5.31 3.73 4.53
CA ALA A 16 -6.36 4.58 3.96
C ALA A 16 -6.74 5.73 4.89
N GLY A 17 -6.88 5.46 6.20
CA GLY A 17 -7.13 6.49 7.20
C GLY A 17 -6.01 7.55 7.27
N LEU A 18 -4.75 7.12 7.32
CA LEU A 18 -3.60 8.03 7.32
C LEU A 18 -3.52 8.87 6.04
N LEU A 19 -3.88 8.29 4.89
CA LEU A 19 -3.91 9.02 3.61
C LEU A 19 -5.02 10.07 3.57
N LEU A 20 -6.18 9.80 4.17
CA LEU A 20 -7.23 10.81 4.34
C LEU A 20 -6.72 11.97 5.21
N PHE A 21 -6.07 11.68 6.34
CA PHE A 21 -5.45 12.72 7.17
C PHE A 21 -4.38 13.51 6.40
N ALA A 22 -3.51 12.84 5.64
CA ALA A 22 -2.51 13.51 4.81
C ALA A 22 -3.17 14.39 3.73
N GLY A 23 -4.27 13.94 3.13
CA GLY A 23 -5.06 14.72 2.17
C GLY A 23 -5.66 15.99 2.79
N ILE A 24 -6.19 15.89 4.00
CA ILE A 24 -6.68 17.07 4.76
C ILE A 24 -5.52 18.03 5.03
N ILE A 25 -4.37 17.54 5.48
CA ILE A 25 -3.20 18.39 5.75
C ILE A 25 -2.71 19.06 4.47
N ARG A 26 -2.73 18.36 3.33
CA ARG A 26 -2.32 18.89 2.03
C ARG A 26 -3.20 20.04 1.57
N TYR A 27 -4.48 20.04 1.92
CA TYR A 27 -5.38 21.16 1.64
C TYR A 27 -4.90 22.45 2.32
N PHE A 28 -4.33 22.37 3.52
CA PHE A 28 -3.82 23.53 4.26
C PHE A 28 -2.34 23.82 4.01
N ALA A 29 -1.53 22.78 3.77
CA ALA A 29 -0.09 22.86 3.60
C ALA A 29 0.39 21.80 2.59
N TYR A 30 0.46 22.19 1.32
CA TYR A 30 0.73 21.26 0.21
C TYR A 30 2.02 20.45 0.41
N SER A 31 3.15 21.11 0.67
CA SER A 31 4.46 20.43 0.81
C SER A 31 4.48 19.44 1.97
N VAL A 32 3.89 19.81 3.11
CA VAL A 32 3.84 18.94 4.30
C VAL A 32 2.90 17.77 4.06
N GLY A 33 1.72 18.02 3.49
CA GLY A 33 0.75 16.98 3.17
C GLY A 33 1.27 15.97 2.16
N SER A 34 2.04 16.41 1.15
CA SER A 34 2.69 15.52 0.19
C SER A 34 3.72 14.60 0.86
N ILE A 35 4.57 15.13 1.75
CA ILE A 35 5.53 14.30 2.51
C ILE A 35 4.79 13.30 3.40
N MET A 36 3.75 13.75 4.10
CA MET A 36 2.94 12.89 4.96
C MET A 36 2.21 11.80 4.19
N PHE A 37 1.78 12.07 2.95
CA PHE A 37 1.15 11.07 2.09
C PHE A 37 2.08 9.89 1.81
N TYR A 38 3.34 10.15 1.46
CA TYR A 38 4.33 9.09 1.24
C TYR A 38 4.72 8.37 2.53
N LEU A 39 4.89 9.11 3.63
CA LEU A 39 5.17 8.52 4.93
C LEU A 39 4.03 7.61 5.41
N ALA A 40 2.77 7.95 5.11
CA ALA A 40 1.61 7.12 5.39
C ALA A 40 1.60 5.81 4.58
N PHE A 41 2.15 5.83 3.36
CA PHE A 41 2.31 4.65 2.51
C PHE A 41 3.45 3.72 2.94
N LEU A 42 4.49 4.25 3.60
CA LEU A 42 5.69 3.49 3.94
C LEU A 42 5.41 2.24 4.82
N PRO A 43 4.61 2.31 5.92
CA PRO A 43 4.29 1.13 6.73
C PRO A 43 3.57 0.05 5.94
N PHE A 44 2.71 0.44 4.99
CA PHE A 44 2.01 -0.50 4.12
C PHE A 44 2.98 -1.25 3.20
N LEU A 45 3.89 -0.52 2.54
CA LEU A 45 4.87 -1.10 1.63
C LEU A 45 5.79 -2.07 2.37
N LEU A 46 6.29 -1.67 3.55
CA LEU A 46 7.11 -2.53 4.40
C LEU A 46 6.36 -3.80 4.81
N TYR A 47 5.12 -3.66 5.27
CA TYR A 47 4.29 -4.81 5.64
C TYR A 47 4.07 -5.75 4.45
N ARG A 48 3.75 -5.21 3.27
CA ARG A 48 3.51 -5.98 2.04
C ARG A 48 4.76 -6.73 1.61
N PHE A 49 5.90 -6.06 1.59
CA PHE A 49 7.19 -6.65 1.23
C PHE A 49 7.55 -7.82 2.17
N ILE A 50 7.43 -7.62 3.49
CA ILE A 50 7.68 -8.66 4.49
C ILE A 50 6.69 -9.82 4.32
N SER A 51 5.41 -9.53 4.07
CA SER A 51 4.38 -10.57 3.88
C SER A 51 4.70 -11.46 2.67
N ILE A 52 5.06 -10.86 1.53
CA ILE A 52 5.40 -11.60 0.30
C ILE A 52 6.64 -12.48 0.53
N ILE A 53 7.72 -11.93 1.11
CA ILE A 53 8.95 -12.70 1.36
C ILE A 53 8.66 -13.88 2.30
N LYS A 54 7.87 -13.66 3.34
CA LYS A 54 7.57 -14.67 4.36
C LYS A 54 6.66 -15.78 3.83
N HIS A 55 5.72 -15.48 2.93
CA HIS A 55 4.78 -16.46 2.39
C HIS A 55 5.29 -17.16 1.11
N ARG A 56 6.38 -16.67 0.50
CA ARG A 56 7.03 -17.28 -0.69
C ARG A 56 7.40 -18.76 -0.55
N LYS A 57 7.55 -19.27 0.68
CA LYS A 57 7.88 -20.68 0.97
C LYS A 57 6.67 -21.62 1.02
N SER A 58 5.45 -21.09 1.08
CA SER A 58 4.21 -21.88 1.03
C SER A 58 3.64 -21.77 -0.39
N ARG A 59 3.14 -22.88 -0.95
CA ARG A 59 2.70 -23.01 -2.37
C ARG A 59 2.08 -21.71 -2.91
N ALA A 60 2.71 -21.14 -3.93
CA ALA A 60 2.31 -19.88 -4.53
C ALA A 60 0.90 -19.99 -5.12
N ALA A 61 -0.08 -19.37 -4.47
CA ALA A 61 -1.39 -19.18 -5.09
C ALA A 61 -1.25 -18.13 -6.20
N PRO A 62 -2.02 -18.22 -7.30
CA PRO A 62 -1.98 -17.20 -8.36
C PRO A 62 -2.27 -15.78 -7.84
N ILE A 63 -3.00 -15.65 -6.74
CA ILE A 63 -3.26 -14.38 -6.03
C ILE A 63 -1.96 -13.71 -5.54
N ASP A 64 -0.95 -14.47 -5.11
CA ASP A 64 0.31 -13.90 -4.62
C ASP A 64 1.13 -13.23 -5.74
N PHE A 65 0.98 -13.71 -6.98
CA PHE A 65 1.57 -13.07 -8.15
C PHE A 65 0.96 -11.68 -8.38
N TYR A 66 -0.38 -11.57 -8.40
CA TYR A 66 -1.07 -10.29 -8.55
C TYR A 66 -0.73 -9.31 -7.42
N ARG A 67 -0.61 -9.79 -6.18
CA ARG A 67 -0.19 -8.95 -5.04
C ARG A 67 1.24 -8.43 -5.18
N THR A 68 2.14 -9.25 -5.73
CA THR A 68 3.51 -8.82 -6.04
C THR A 68 3.51 -7.78 -7.15
N LEU A 69 2.70 -7.99 -8.17
CA LEU A 69 2.54 -7.08 -9.30
C LEU A 69 2.03 -5.70 -8.83
N VAL A 70 1.02 -5.67 -7.95
CA VAL A 70 0.52 -4.42 -7.34
C VAL A 70 1.62 -3.71 -6.53
N LEU A 71 2.40 -4.44 -5.74
CA LEU A 71 3.52 -3.84 -4.99
C LEU A 71 4.56 -3.22 -5.94
N VAL A 72 4.92 -3.92 -7.01
CA VAL A 72 5.88 -3.42 -8.02
C VAL A 72 5.35 -2.15 -8.68
N PHE A 73 4.07 -2.11 -9.07
CA PHE A 73 3.48 -0.90 -9.61
C PHE A 73 3.50 0.25 -8.61
N MET A 74 3.16 0.02 -7.33
CA MET A 74 3.22 1.09 -6.32
C MET A 74 4.63 1.67 -6.19
N LEU A 75 5.66 0.82 -6.20
CA LEU A 75 7.05 1.28 -6.13
C LEU A 75 7.43 2.12 -7.36
N ILE A 76 7.07 1.65 -8.56
CA ILE A 76 7.30 2.39 -9.81
C ILE A 76 6.59 3.74 -9.78
N THR A 77 5.33 3.76 -9.34
CA THR A 77 4.53 4.98 -9.22
C THR A 77 5.15 5.98 -8.25
N ILE A 78 5.68 5.53 -7.10
CA ILE A 78 6.40 6.40 -6.16
C ILE A 78 7.67 6.96 -6.80
N ILE A 79 8.45 6.13 -7.49
CA ILE A 79 9.68 6.56 -8.15
C ILE A 79 9.38 7.64 -9.20
N PHE A 80 8.37 7.44 -10.05
CA PHE A 80 8.00 8.42 -11.06
C PHE A 80 7.46 9.73 -10.49
N ASN A 81 6.72 9.66 -9.38
CA ASN A 81 6.21 10.86 -8.73
C ASN A 81 7.34 11.66 -8.06
N VAL A 82 8.27 10.98 -7.37
CA VAL A 82 9.47 11.62 -6.80
C VAL A 82 10.39 12.19 -7.88
N ALA A 83 10.48 11.55 -9.05
CA ALA A 83 11.23 12.07 -10.20
C ALA A 83 10.55 13.27 -10.88
N GLY A 84 9.36 13.68 -10.44
CA GLY A 84 8.61 14.80 -11.01
C GLY A 84 7.99 14.50 -12.37
N TRP A 85 7.88 13.22 -12.75
CA TRP A 85 7.29 12.83 -14.04
C TRP A 85 5.76 12.80 -14.03
N GLN A 86 5.12 12.49 -12.89
CA GLN A 86 3.66 12.43 -12.78
C GLN A 86 3.15 12.69 -11.35
N ASP A 87 2.05 13.44 -11.22
CA ASP A 87 1.24 13.49 -9.99
C ASP A 87 0.44 12.19 -9.83
N ALA A 88 1.10 11.16 -9.32
CA ALA A 88 0.60 9.79 -9.30
C ALA A 88 -0.05 9.36 -7.98
N ASP A 89 -0.46 10.32 -7.14
CA ASP A 89 -1.07 10.07 -5.84
C ASP A 89 -2.41 9.33 -5.95
N PHE A 90 -3.20 9.69 -6.97
CA PHE A 90 -4.44 8.99 -7.29
C PHE A 90 -4.18 7.54 -7.72
N VAL A 91 -3.11 7.30 -8.48
CA VAL A 91 -2.71 5.95 -8.92
C VAL A 91 -2.32 5.10 -7.72
N LEU A 92 -1.62 5.67 -6.73
CA LEU A 92 -1.28 4.96 -5.49
C LEU A 92 -2.53 4.57 -4.70
N LEU A 93 -3.50 5.48 -4.56
CA LEU A 93 -4.79 5.17 -3.92
C LEU A 93 -5.55 4.07 -4.67
N PHE A 94 -5.56 4.13 -6.00
CA PHE A 94 -6.18 3.10 -6.84
C PHE A 94 -5.51 1.73 -6.64
N LEU A 95 -4.18 1.66 -6.64
CA LEU A 95 -3.44 0.43 -6.39
C LEU A 95 -3.69 -0.12 -4.98
N LEU A 96 -3.84 0.74 -3.98
CA LEU A 96 -4.17 0.33 -2.61
C LEU A 96 -5.57 -0.29 -2.54
N MET A 97 -6.53 0.26 -3.29
CA MET A 97 -7.86 -0.32 -3.44
C MET A 97 -7.83 -1.67 -4.16
N VAL A 98 -7.06 -1.80 -5.24
CA VAL A 98 -6.89 -3.09 -5.96
C VAL A 98 -6.31 -4.14 -5.01
N ASP A 99 -5.31 -3.77 -4.22
CA ASP A 99 -4.72 -4.67 -3.24
C ASP A 99 -5.73 -5.10 -2.16
N PHE A 100 -6.58 -4.18 -1.68
CA PHE A 100 -7.68 -4.50 -0.78
C PHE A 100 -8.65 -5.53 -1.36
N LEU A 101 -9.03 -5.36 -2.62
CA LEU A 101 -9.90 -6.29 -3.33
C LEU A 101 -9.24 -7.67 -3.44
N LEU A 102 -7.94 -7.75 -3.74
CA LEU A 102 -7.20 -9.03 -3.76
C LEU A 102 -7.18 -9.71 -2.38
N VAL A 103 -7.02 -8.94 -1.30
CA VAL A 103 -7.05 -9.45 0.08
C VAL A 103 -8.44 -9.94 0.49
N ILE A 104 -9.51 -9.34 -0.02
CA ILE A 104 -10.87 -9.82 0.20
C ILE A 104 -11.17 -11.06 -0.64
N ASN A 105 -10.82 -11.03 -1.92
CA ASN A 105 -11.17 -12.05 -2.90
C ASN A 105 -10.38 -13.36 -2.69
N GLY A 106 -9.14 -13.29 -2.18
CA GLY A 106 -8.35 -14.48 -1.84
C GLY A 106 -8.84 -15.29 -0.63
N ARG A 107 -10.07 -15.05 -0.15
CA ARG A 107 -10.77 -15.91 0.82
C ARG A 107 -11.76 -16.88 0.16
N PHE A 108 -11.90 -16.88 -1.16
CA PHE A 108 -12.67 -17.88 -1.92
C PHE A 108 -11.74 -18.80 -2.71
#